data_AF-A0A522QZ95-F1
#
_entry.id   AF-A0A522QZ95-F1
#
_cell.length_a   1.000
_cell.length_b   1.000
_cell.length_c   1.000
_cell.angle_alpha   90.00
_cell.angle_beta   90.00
_cell.angle_gamma   90.00
#
_symmetry.space_group_name_H-M   'P 1'
#
loop_
_entity.id
_entity.type
_entity.pdbx_description
1 polymer ?
#
loop_
_entity_poly.entity_id
_entity_poly.type
_entity_poly.pdbx_seq_one_letter_code
_entity_poly.pdbx_strand_id
1 'polypeptide(L)' 'FGHDPAKWEEFRKRYRAELDANPEAVAELQELLKEHPNATLLFMAHDEKHANAVVLAEYLREHAPRARKHAAA' A
#
# COMPACT_ATOMS: atom_id res chain seq x y z
N PHE A 1 -3.61 -16.21 0.76
CA PHE A 1 -3.05 -17.05 -0.32
C PHE A 1 -2.18 -18.20 0.20
N GLY A 2 -1.83 -18.25 1.50
CA GLY A 2 -1.00 -19.33 2.06
C GLY A 2 0.48 -19.20 1.70
N HIS A 3 0.94 -17.98 1.42
CA HIS A 3 2.28 -17.69 0.88
C HIS A 3 2.61 -18.42 -0.43
N ASP A 4 1.60 -18.98 -1.10
CA ASP A 4 1.70 -19.61 -2.41
C ASP A 4 1.90 -18.53 -3.49
N PRO A 5 3.08 -18.45 -4.14
CA PRO A 5 3.35 -17.45 -5.16
C PRO A 5 2.40 -17.53 -6.35
N ALA A 6 1.86 -18.73 -6.65
CA ALA A 6 0.90 -18.89 -7.76
C ALA A 6 -0.44 -18.19 -7.51
N LYS A 7 -0.76 -17.90 -6.24
CA LYS A 7 -1.98 -17.20 -5.83
C LYS A 7 -1.74 -15.71 -5.51
N TRP A 8 -0.52 -15.23 -5.72
CA TRP A 8 -0.13 -13.87 -5.37
C TRP A 8 -0.95 -12.82 -6.14
N GLU A 9 -1.04 -12.95 -7.47
CA GLU A 9 -1.76 -11.98 -8.30
C GLU A 9 -3.25 -11.88 -7.93
N GLU A 10 -3.90 -13.02 -7.64
CA GLU A 10 -5.28 -13.04 -7.17
C GLU A 10 -5.42 -12.39 -5.79
N PHE A 11 -4.45 -12.61 -4.89
CA PHE A 11 -4.43 -11.92 -3.60
C PHE A 11 -4.30 -10.40 -3.78
N ARG A 12 -3.38 -9.92 -4.62
CA ARG A 12 -3.21 -8.48 -4.89
C ARG A 12 -4.52 -7.87 -5.37
N LYS A 13 -5.20 -8.53 -6.32
CA LYS A 13 -6.47 -8.08 -6.89
C LYS A 13 -7.55 -7.97 -5.81
N ARG A 14 -7.72 -9.02 -5.01
CA ARG A 14 -8.73 -9.05 -3.93
C ARG A 14 -8.44 -8.02 -2.84
N TYR A 15 -7.18 -7.87 -2.46
CA TYR A 15 -6.77 -6.91 -1.44
C TYR A 15 -6.94 -5.47 -1.91
N ARG A 16 -6.62 -5.16 -3.17
CA ARG A 16 -6.92 -3.84 -3.77
C ARG A 16 -8.43 -3.56 -3.77
N ALA A 17 -9.25 -4.52 -4.18
CA ALA A 17 -10.70 -4.37 -4.14
C ALA A 17 -11.25 -4.15 -2.71
N GLU A 18 -10.61 -4.76 -1.71
CA GLU A 18 -10.94 -4.51 -0.29
C GLU A 18 -10.57 -3.09 0.13
N LEU A 19 -9.41 -2.56 -0.28
CA LEU A 19 -9.02 -1.17 -0.02
C LEU A 19 -9.96 -0.18 -0.72
N ASP A 20 -10.33 -0.45 -1.98
CA ASP A 20 -11.29 0.36 -2.75
C ASP A 20 -12.67 0.38 -2.08
N ALA A 21 -13.07 -0.72 -1.46
CA ALA A 21 -14.34 -0.84 -0.74
C ALA A 21 -14.34 -0.19 0.65
N ASN A 22 -13.18 0.23 1.17
CA ASN A 22 -13.03 0.86 2.49
C ASN A 22 -12.39 2.27 2.38
N PRO A 23 -13.02 3.20 1.63
CA PRO A 23 -12.43 4.50 1.32
C PRO A 23 -12.20 5.38 2.56
N GLU A 24 -13.03 5.26 3.60
CA GLU A 24 -12.89 6.05 4.84
C GLU A 24 -11.61 5.69 5.60
N ALA A 25 -11.35 4.40 5.80
CA ALA A 25 -10.13 3.92 6.47
C ALA A 25 -8.87 4.26 5.66
N VAL A 26 -8.96 4.16 4.32
CA VAL A 26 -7.86 4.57 3.43
C VAL A 26 -7.61 6.07 3.54
N ALA A 27 -8.66 6.89 3.57
CA ALA A 27 -8.53 8.34 3.71
C ALA A 27 -7.88 8.72 5.05
N GLU A 28 -8.29 8.10 6.16
CA GLU A 28 -7.67 8.33 7.47
C GLU A 28 -6.17 8.01 7.45
N LEU A 29 -5.78 6.86 6.88
CA LEU A 29 -4.37 6.52 6.70
C LEU A 29 -3.63 7.53 5.82
N GLN A 30 -4.25 8.01 4.74
CA GLN A 30 -3.66 9.03 3.87
C GLN A 30 -3.46 10.37 4.59
N GLU A 31 -4.39 10.80 5.45
CA GLU A 31 -4.22 12.01 6.25
C GLU A 31 -3.05 11.85 7.24
N LEU A 32 -2.96 10.73 7.94
CA LEU A 32 -1.83 10.43 8.83
C LEU A 32 -0.48 10.48 8.09
N LEU A 33 -0.42 9.99 6.85
CA LEU A 33 0.78 10.03 6.02
C LEU A 33 1.12 11.43 5.50
N LYS A 34 0.17 12.36 5.44
CA LYS A 34 0.47 13.78 5.15
C LYS A 34 1.17 14.45 6.33
N GLU A 35 0.75 14.14 7.56
CA GLU A 35 1.39 14.63 8.79
C GLU A 35 2.76 13.98 9.00
N HIS A 36 2.91 12.71 8.57
CA HIS A 36 4.12 11.92 8.70
C HIS A 36 4.62 11.45 7.32
N PRO A 37 5.32 12.32 6.57
CA PRO A 37 5.72 12.03 5.18
C PRO A 37 6.69 10.84 5.06
N ASN A 38 7.34 10.45 6.15
CA ASN A 38 8.21 9.28 6.23
C ASN A 38 7.60 8.26 7.18
N ALA A 39 7.03 7.19 6.62
CA ALA A 39 6.44 6.09 7.37
C ALA A 39 6.98 4.74 6.91
N THR A 40 7.09 3.80 7.85
CA THR A 40 7.53 2.43 7.60
C THR A 40 6.38 1.48 7.84
N LEU A 41 5.99 0.72 6.81
CA LEU A 41 4.98 -0.34 6.95
C LEU A 41 5.67 -1.60 7.49
N LEU A 42 5.38 -1.92 8.75
CA LEU A 42 5.85 -3.15 9.39
C LEU A 42 4.95 -4.32 8.98
N PHE A 43 5.56 -5.44 8.62
CA PHE A 43 4.85 -6.67 8.28
C PHE A 43 5.65 -7.88 8.78
N MET A 44 4.96 -9.01 8.89
CA MET A 44 5.56 -10.29 9.25
C MET A 44 5.26 -11.31 8.16
N ALA A 45 6.17 -11.45 7.21
CA ALA A 45 6.10 -12.46 6.16
C ALA A 45 7.51 -12.99 5.88
N HIS A 46 7.63 -14.29 5.65
CA HIS A 46 8.90 -14.92 5.29
C HIS A 46 9.34 -14.57 3.86
N ASP A 47 8.40 -14.13 3.02
CA ASP A 47 8.65 -13.67 1.65
C ASP A 47 8.36 -12.17 1.56
N GLU A 48 9.43 -11.37 1.52
CA GLU A 48 9.36 -9.91 1.47
C GLU A 48 8.74 -9.38 0.17
N LYS A 49 8.72 -10.18 -0.91
CA LYS A 49 8.14 -9.77 -2.19
C LYS A 49 6.63 -10.03 -2.25
N HIS A 50 6.15 -10.97 -1.45
CA HIS A 50 4.76 -11.40 -1.42
C HIS A 50 4.16 -11.18 -0.02
N ALA A 51 3.98 -9.91 0.33
CA ALA A 51 3.37 -9.49 1.59
C ALA A 51 2.29 -8.41 1.34
N ASN A 52 1.26 -8.39 2.18
CA ASN A 52 0.19 -7.38 2.13
C ASN A 52 0.74 -5.93 2.18
N ALA A 53 1.82 -5.70 2.92
CA ALA A 53 2.47 -4.39 3.01
C ALA A 53 3.03 -3.91 1.66
N VAL A 54 3.49 -4.82 0.79
CA VAL A 54 3.95 -4.47 -0.56
C VAL A 54 2.77 -3.91 -1.37
N VAL A 55 1.64 -4.62 -1.36
CA VAL A 55 0.43 -4.18 -2.09
C VAL A 55 -0.11 -2.87 -1.54
N LEU A 56 -0.13 -2.71 -0.21
CA LEU A 56 -0.57 -1.46 0.42
C LEU A 56 0.36 -0.29 0.05
N ALA A 57 1.67 -0.50 0.06
CA ALA A 57 2.63 0.53 -0.32
C ALA A 57 2.50 0.95 -1.79
N GLU A 58 2.27 0.01 -2.70
CA GLU A 58 1.96 0.30 -4.11
C GLU A 58 0.67 1.11 -4.22
N TYR A 59 -0.42 0.61 -3.61
CA TYR A 59 -1.73 1.23 -3.65
C TYR A 59 -1.70 2.68 -3.13
N LEU A 60 -1.06 2.92 -1.98
CA LEU A 60 -0.95 4.25 -1.39
C LEU A 60 -0.16 5.22 -2.28
N ARG A 61 0.87 4.77 -2.99
CA ARG A 61 1.64 5.61 -3.92
C ARG A 61 0.87 5.96 -5.19
N GLU A 62 0.05 5.04 -5.69
CA GLU A 62 -0.81 5.26 -6.85
C GLU A 62 -1.95 6.24 -6.55
N HIS A 63 -2.45 6.22 -5.30
CA HIS A 63 -3.57 7.06 -4.83
C HIS A 63 -3.11 8.29 -4.04
N ALA A 64 -1.80 8.46 -3.85
CA ALA A 64 -1.27 9.68 -3.25
C ALA A 64 -1.54 10.86 -4.19
N PRO A 65 -1.97 12.03 -3.68
CA PRO A 65 -1.99 13.24 -4.48
C PRO A 65 -0.58 13.45 -5.03
N ARG A 66 -0.46 13.62 -6.36
CA ARG A 66 0.85 13.79 -7.03
C ARG A 66 1.66 14.84 -6.27
N ALA A 67 2.67 14.39 -5.53
CA ALA A 67 3.62 15.30 -4.92
C ALA A 67 4.29 16.08 -6.06
N ARG A 68 4.27 17.41 -5.97
CA ARG A 68 5.06 18.27 -6.87
C ARG A 68 6.48 17.71 -6.85
N LYS A 69 7.02 17.42 -8.03
CA LYS A 69 8.45 17.15 -8.22
C LYS A 69 9.20 18.24 -7.45
N HIS A 70 9.95 17.89 -6.42
CA HIS A 70 10.96 18.80 -5.92
C HIS A 70 11.91 19.05 -7.08
N ALA A 71 11.89 20.28 -7.60
CA ALA A 71 12.96 20.79 -8.42
C ALA A 71 14.21 20.70 -7.55
N ALA A 72 15.18 19.91 -8.02
CA ALA A 72 16.52 19.91 -7.48
C ALA A 72 17.07 21.33 -7.54
N ALA A 73 17.50 21.84 -6.38
CA ALA A 73 18.40 22.98 -6.28
C ALA A 73 19.84 22.49 -6.50
#